data_AF-A0A150HKD8-F1
#
_entry.id   AF-A0A150HKD8-F1
#
_cell.length_a   1.000
_cell.length_b   1.000
_cell.length_c   1.000
_cell.angle_alpha   90.00
_cell.angle_beta   90.00
_cell.angle_gamma   90.00
#
_symmetry.space_group_name_H-M   'P 1'
#
loop_
_entity.id
_entity.type
_entity.pdbx_description
1 polymer ?
#
loop_
_entity_poly.entity_id
_entity_poly.type
_entity_poly.pdbx_seq_one_letter_code
_entity_poly.pdbx_strand_id
1 'polypeptide(L)'
;MTTYKNGGLWYRSARDFAGFEEPFERIITEKGGSIQGDLSITGNISSNGFVLLNGPEAQFRHQSGNYLFINGGGWGVYSNNGMVPLSVAGGGTGNSDGRAPSAERLAYSRNISISGAVSGNANFDGSGNINISTSLQAGIGVNQSFNDLTASRVSGVVYTNNTGKPIFLIVTAAGSNNTALVHTVDGYQLINTNESAMRTLSYPVPNGFSYMITAATINKWIEIR
;
A
#
# COMPACT_ATOMS: atom_id res chain seq x y z
N MET A 1 82.97 -14.16 10.45
CA MET A 1 81.92 -14.25 11.48
C MET A 1 80.58 -14.32 10.77
N THR A 2 79.92 -15.46 10.84
CA THR A 2 78.65 -15.71 10.13
C THR A 2 77.51 -15.25 11.01
N THR A 3 76.99 -14.05 10.73
CA THR A 3 75.91 -13.42 11.52
C THR A 3 74.57 -14.03 11.10
N TYR A 4 74.26 -15.25 11.56
CA TYR A 4 72.93 -15.83 11.35
C TYR A 4 71.94 -15.16 12.30
N LYS A 5 71.22 -14.13 11.82
CA LYS A 5 70.05 -13.58 12.54
C LYS A 5 68.82 -14.40 12.15
N ASN A 6 68.39 -15.30 13.05
CA ASN A 6 67.05 -15.87 13.02
C ASN A 6 66.05 -14.72 13.25
N GLY A 7 65.38 -14.23 12.19
CA GLY A 7 64.49 -13.07 12.34
C GLY A 7 63.57 -12.75 11.16
N GLY A 8 63.42 -13.65 10.19
CA GLY A 8 62.51 -13.42 9.05
C GLY A 8 62.93 -14.07 7.73
N LEU A 9 62.16 -13.78 6.68
CA LEU A 9 62.51 -14.08 5.29
C LEU A 9 63.33 -12.93 4.71
N TRP A 10 64.53 -13.25 4.21
CA TRP A 10 65.48 -12.32 3.60
C TRP A 10 65.88 -12.83 2.21
N TYR A 11 66.17 -11.94 1.27
CA TYR A 11 66.73 -12.27 -0.04
C TYR A 11 68.01 -11.46 -0.30
N ARG A 12 68.86 -11.90 -1.23
CA ARG A 12 70.02 -11.15 -1.75
C ARG A 12 70.17 -11.44 -3.23
N SER A 13 70.96 -10.65 -3.96
CA SER A 13 71.19 -10.87 -5.38
C SER A 13 71.84 -12.24 -5.68
N ALA A 14 71.74 -12.68 -6.93
CA ALA A 14 72.41 -13.89 -7.38
C ALA A 14 73.94 -13.68 -7.28
N ARG A 15 74.66 -14.73 -6.87
CA ARG A 15 76.12 -14.67 -6.83
C ARG A 15 76.65 -14.78 -8.25
N ASP A 16 77.43 -13.79 -8.67
CA ASP A 16 78.18 -13.85 -9.92
C ASP A 16 79.68 -14.08 -9.64
N PHE A 17 80.52 -13.91 -10.67
CA PHE A 17 81.98 -14.07 -10.53
C PHE A 17 82.63 -12.91 -9.75
N ALA A 18 81.95 -11.78 -9.57
CA ALA A 18 82.42 -10.63 -8.80
C ALA A 18 81.94 -10.66 -7.34
N GLY A 19 80.87 -11.38 -7.04
CA GLY A 19 80.35 -11.56 -5.68
C GLY A 19 78.83 -11.46 -5.62
N PHE A 20 78.32 -10.85 -4.55
CA PHE A 20 76.92 -10.45 -4.47
C PHE A 20 76.87 -8.96 -4.78
N GLU A 21 76.05 -8.57 -5.75
CA GLU A 21 75.88 -7.16 -6.13
C GLU A 21 75.18 -6.33 -5.05
N GLU A 22 74.32 -6.96 -4.23
CA GLU A 22 73.57 -6.29 -3.16
C GLU A 22 73.59 -7.14 -1.86
N PRO A 23 73.62 -6.52 -0.67
CA PRO A 23 73.51 -7.22 0.61
C PRO A 23 72.11 -7.83 0.80
N PHE A 24 71.91 -8.58 1.89
CA PHE A 24 70.60 -9.15 2.20
C PHE A 24 69.55 -8.07 2.50
N GLU A 25 68.42 -8.12 1.77
CA GLU A 25 67.23 -7.31 2.01
C GLU A 25 66.14 -8.13 2.69
N ARG A 26 65.33 -7.45 3.51
CA ARG A 26 64.36 -8.04 4.44
C ARG A 26 62.95 -7.97 3.87
N ILE A 27 62.29 -9.12 3.67
CA ILE A 27 60.92 -9.15 3.12
C ILE A 27 59.87 -9.21 4.24
N ILE A 28 60.00 -10.11 5.22
CA ILE A 28 59.03 -10.26 6.33
C ILE A 28 59.78 -10.64 7.63
N THR A 29 59.40 -10.05 8.78
CA THR A 29 59.93 -10.41 10.11
C THR A 29 58.85 -10.97 11.05
N GLU A 30 59.26 -11.48 12.21
CA GLU A 30 58.37 -11.87 13.32
C GLU A 30 57.56 -10.69 13.93
N LYS A 31 57.91 -9.44 13.59
CA LYS A 31 57.22 -8.22 14.04
C LYS A 31 56.60 -7.40 12.89
N GLY A 32 56.50 -7.99 11.69
CA GLY A 32 55.91 -7.36 10.50
C GLY A 32 56.88 -7.12 9.34
N GLY A 33 56.38 -6.53 8.26
CA GLY A 33 57.13 -6.21 7.03
C GLY A 33 56.18 -5.74 5.93
N SER A 34 56.71 -5.09 4.90
CA SER A 34 55.97 -4.66 3.71
C SER A 34 56.45 -5.44 2.50
N ILE A 35 55.53 -5.98 1.70
CA ILE A 35 55.85 -6.55 0.40
C ILE A 35 55.75 -5.41 -0.62
N GLN A 36 56.83 -5.15 -1.35
CA GLN A 36 56.84 -4.19 -2.45
C GLN A 36 56.46 -4.93 -3.75
N GLY A 37 55.16 -5.03 -4.00
CA GLY A 37 54.60 -5.74 -5.17
C GLY A 37 53.30 -6.46 -4.86
N ASP A 38 52.87 -7.32 -5.79
CA ASP A 38 51.63 -8.08 -5.65
C ASP A 38 51.79 -9.21 -4.62
N LEU A 39 50.78 -9.36 -3.75
CA LEU A 39 50.67 -10.47 -2.83
C LEU A 39 49.57 -11.42 -3.31
N SER A 40 49.97 -12.57 -3.87
CA SER A 40 49.05 -13.66 -4.21
C SER A 40 48.90 -14.60 -3.01
N ILE A 41 47.68 -14.72 -2.49
CA ILE A 41 47.33 -15.66 -1.41
C ILE A 41 46.32 -16.64 -1.97
N THR A 42 46.66 -17.92 -2.00
CA THR A 42 45.79 -18.99 -2.50
C THR A 42 44.86 -19.56 -1.42
N GLY A 43 45.01 -19.12 -0.17
CA GLY A 43 44.18 -19.50 0.98
C GLY A 43 43.45 -18.32 1.64
N ASN A 44 43.00 -18.50 2.88
CA ASN A 44 42.27 -17.47 3.61
C ASN A 44 43.21 -16.41 4.20
N ILE A 45 42.78 -15.14 4.18
CA ILE A 45 43.37 -14.09 5.04
C ILE A 45 42.63 -14.14 6.38
N SER A 46 43.20 -14.83 7.37
CA SER A 46 42.65 -14.86 8.73
C SER A 46 43.23 -13.70 9.53
N SER A 47 42.44 -12.69 9.87
CA SER A 47 42.87 -11.58 10.73
C SER A 47 42.13 -11.55 12.06
N ASN A 48 42.88 -11.49 13.17
CA ASN A 48 42.36 -11.09 14.49
C ASN A 48 42.43 -9.55 14.68
N GLY A 49 42.61 -8.80 13.57
CA GLY A 49 42.80 -7.35 13.51
C GLY A 49 42.32 -6.77 12.16
N PHE A 50 42.76 -5.56 11.80
CA PHE A 50 42.29 -4.85 10.60
C PHE A 50 43.12 -5.13 9.35
N VAL A 51 42.48 -5.10 8.19
CA VAL A 51 43.15 -4.91 6.89
C VAL A 51 43.13 -3.42 6.59
N LEU A 52 44.28 -2.76 6.72
CA LEU A 52 44.41 -1.31 6.49
C LEU A 52 44.88 -1.05 5.06
N LEU A 53 44.10 -0.28 4.29
CA LEU A 53 44.45 0.14 2.94
C LEU A 53 44.69 1.65 2.95
N ASN A 54 45.92 2.07 2.62
CA ASN A 54 46.32 3.47 2.61
C ASN A 54 46.05 4.09 1.24
N GLY A 55 44.77 4.23 0.89
CA GLY A 55 44.32 4.79 -0.38
C GLY A 55 42.93 5.40 -0.24
N PRO A 56 42.50 6.24 -1.19
CA PRO A 56 41.18 6.87 -1.15
C PRO A 56 40.02 5.88 -1.24
N GLU A 57 40.29 4.64 -1.67
CA GLU A 57 39.29 3.58 -1.79
C GLU A 57 39.91 2.19 -1.57
N ALA A 58 39.24 1.36 -0.79
CA ALA A 58 39.49 -0.07 -0.67
C ALA A 58 38.67 -0.83 -1.71
N GLN A 59 39.28 -1.75 -2.47
CA GLN A 59 38.59 -2.52 -3.52
C GLN A 59 38.85 -4.03 -3.43
N PHE A 60 37.81 -4.84 -3.63
CA PHE A 60 37.92 -6.25 -4.06
C PHE A 60 37.48 -6.34 -5.52
N ARG A 61 38.43 -6.48 -6.44
CA ARG A 61 38.20 -6.32 -7.89
C ARG A 61 38.35 -7.63 -8.66
N HIS A 62 37.43 -7.85 -9.60
CA HIS A 62 37.56 -8.86 -10.65
C HIS A 62 38.26 -8.25 -11.88
N GLN A 63 39.04 -9.05 -12.61
CA GLN A 63 39.78 -8.63 -13.81
C GLN A 63 38.91 -8.01 -14.91
N SER A 64 37.60 -8.31 -14.92
CA SER A 64 36.64 -7.71 -15.86
C SER A 64 36.21 -6.28 -15.50
N GLY A 65 36.72 -5.70 -14.40
CA GLY A 65 36.48 -4.32 -13.99
C GLY A 65 35.42 -4.13 -12.91
N ASN A 66 34.68 -5.18 -12.53
CA ASN A 66 33.71 -5.11 -11.43
C ASN A 66 34.41 -5.20 -10.07
N TYR A 67 33.99 -4.41 -9.08
CA TYR A 67 34.57 -4.48 -7.74
C TYR A 67 33.60 -4.07 -6.62
N LEU A 68 33.82 -4.61 -5.42
CA LEU A 68 33.24 -4.11 -4.17
C LEU A 68 34.19 -3.04 -3.61
N PHE A 69 33.67 -1.90 -3.15
CA PHE A 69 34.47 -0.81 -2.61
C PHE A 69 33.98 -0.25 -1.27
N ILE A 70 34.90 0.39 -0.55
CA ILE A 70 34.65 1.22 0.64
C ILE A 70 35.53 2.47 0.55
N ASN A 71 34.95 3.67 0.70
CA ASN A 71 35.64 4.96 0.65
C ASN A 71 34.97 5.99 1.58
N GLY A 72 35.46 7.23 1.57
CA GLY A 72 34.93 8.32 2.40
C GLY A 72 33.48 8.72 2.09
N GLY A 73 32.93 8.29 0.95
CA GLY A 73 31.55 8.53 0.53
C GLY A 73 30.59 7.35 0.77
N GLY A 74 31.09 6.18 1.19
CA GLY A 74 30.27 5.01 1.48
C GLY A 74 30.88 3.68 1.04
N TRP A 75 30.04 2.67 0.83
CA TRP A 75 30.42 1.34 0.38
C TRP A 75 29.43 0.81 -0.67
N GLY A 76 29.87 -0.03 -1.60
CA GLY A 76 28.99 -0.57 -2.64
C GLY A 76 29.70 -1.40 -3.72
N VAL A 77 28.97 -1.78 -4.77
CA VAL A 77 29.53 -2.44 -5.95
C VAL A 77 29.65 -1.43 -7.08
N TYR A 78 30.73 -1.49 -7.84
CA TYR A 78 30.97 -0.67 -9.03
C TYR A 78 31.21 -1.56 -10.24
N SER A 79 30.68 -1.15 -11.39
CA SER A 79 31.01 -1.68 -12.71
C SER A 79 31.54 -0.54 -13.59
N ASN A 80 32.05 -0.84 -14.79
CA ASN A 80 32.52 0.18 -15.74
C ASN A 80 31.45 1.25 -16.10
N ASN A 81 30.18 1.02 -15.74
CA ASN A 81 29.06 1.95 -15.94
C ASN A 81 28.67 2.73 -14.67
N GLY A 82 29.44 2.65 -13.59
CA GLY A 82 29.19 3.33 -12.32
C GLY A 82 28.80 2.40 -11.17
N MET A 83 28.27 3.01 -10.09
CA MET A 83 27.75 2.28 -8.94
C MET A 83 26.61 1.36 -9.37
N VAL A 84 26.70 0.09 -9.01
CA VAL A 84 25.70 -0.94 -9.30
C VAL A 84 24.89 -1.16 -8.04
N PRO A 85 23.56 -0.90 -8.06
CA PRO A 85 22.69 -1.33 -6.99
C PRO A 85 22.82 -2.84 -6.83
N LEU A 86 23.11 -3.31 -5.62
CA LEU A 86 23.03 -4.73 -5.29
C LEU A 86 21.61 -5.20 -5.63
N SER A 87 21.49 -6.28 -6.42
CA SER A 87 20.18 -6.86 -6.71
C SER A 87 19.53 -7.33 -5.40
N VAL A 88 18.20 -7.39 -5.35
CA VAL A 88 17.46 -7.92 -4.19
C VAL A 88 17.89 -9.36 -3.88
N ALA A 89 18.22 -10.15 -4.91
CA ALA A 89 18.77 -11.50 -4.77
C ALA A 89 20.15 -11.54 -4.09
N GLY A 90 20.89 -10.43 -4.08
CA GLY A 90 22.17 -10.27 -3.40
C GLY A 90 22.10 -9.47 -2.09
N GLY A 91 20.91 -9.25 -1.52
CA GLY A 91 20.75 -8.53 -0.25
C GLY A 91 20.82 -7.00 -0.35
N GLY A 92 20.71 -6.44 -1.56
CA GLY A 92 20.67 -4.99 -1.79
C GLY A 92 19.32 -4.33 -1.49
N THR A 93 19.32 -3.00 -1.35
CA THR A 93 18.13 -2.19 -0.98
C THR A 93 17.23 -1.80 -2.16
N GLY A 94 17.52 -2.23 -3.39
CA GLY A 94 16.87 -1.71 -4.59
C GLY A 94 17.47 -0.39 -5.09
N ASN A 95 16.71 0.40 -5.86
CA ASN A 95 17.22 1.68 -6.40
C ASN A 95 17.44 2.72 -5.29
N SER A 96 18.14 3.82 -5.60
CA SER A 96 18.41 4.92 -4.64
C SER A 96 17.15 5.62 -4.12
N ASP A 97 16.00 5.41 -4.77
CA ASP A 97 14.73 6.03 -4.41
C ASP A 97 13.91 5.17 -3.42
N GLY A 98 14.43 4.02 -2.99
CA GLY A 98 13.71 3.08 -2.13
C GLY A 98 12.50 2.43 -2.82
N ARG A 99 12.44 2.48 -4.16
CA ARG A 99 11.40 1.79 -4.93
C ARG A 99 11.78 0.32 -5.01
N ALA A 100 10.87 -0.53 -4.58
CA ALA A 100 11.00 -1.96 -4.76
C ALA A 100 11.12 -2.26 -6.27
N PRO A 101 12.18 -2.97 -6.72
CA PRO A 101 12.36 -3.28 -8.14
C PRO A 101 11.31 -4.27 -8.67
N SER A 102 10.64 -4.97 -7.76
CA SER A 102 9.38 -5.66 -8.02
C SER A 102 8.51 -5.60 -6.77
N ALA A 103 7.21 -5.46 -6.95
CA ALA A 103 6.24 -5.56 -5.86
C ALA A 103 5.64 -6.97 -5.89
N GLU A 104 6.33 -7.97 -5.35
CA GLU A 104 5.89 -9.39 -5.40
C GLU A 104 4.43 -9.58 -4.92
N ARG A 105 3.98 -8.77 -3.95
CA ARG A 105 2.60 -8.80 -3.45
C ARG A 105 1.56 -8.23 -4.44
N LEU A 106 1.98 -7.34 -5.34
CA LEU A 106 1.21 -6.77 -6.46
C LEU A 106 1.60 -7.38 -7.82
N ALA A 107 2.41 -8.45 -7.84
CA ALA A 107 2.83 -9.11 -9.09
C ALA A 107 1.65 -9.65 -9.91
N TYR A 108 0.50 -9.83 -9.26
CA TYR A 108 -0.77 -10.12 -9.90
C TYR A 108 -1.75 -8.99 -9.62
N SER A 109 -2.52 -8.61 -10.64
CA SER A 109 -3.60 -7.63 -10.49
C SER A 109 -4.51 -8.01 -9.34
N ARG A 110 -4.81 -7.04 -8.46
CA ARG A 110 -5.67 -7.22 -7.30
C ARG A 110 -6.96 -6.46 -7.52
N ASN A 111 -8.10 -7.13 -7.32
CA ASN A 111 -9.37 -6.42 -7.26
C ASN A 111 -9.46 -5.66 -5.94
N ILE A 112 -9.62 -4.35 -6.01
CA ILE A 112 -9.85 -3.47 -4.87
C ILE A 112 -11.35 -3.25 -4.77
N SER A 113 -11.98 -3.84 -3.75
CA SER A 113 -13.42 -3.76 -3.53
C SER A 113 -13.78 -2.78 -2.41
N ILE A 114 -14.77 -1.93 -2.66
CA ILE A 114 -15.44 -1.07 -1.67
C ILE A 114 -16.81 -1.67 -1.38
N SER A 115 -17.14 -1.88 -0.11
CA SER A 115 -18.41 -2.46 0.35
C SER A 115 -19.02 -1.63 1.49
N GLY A 116 -20.35 -1.63 1.57
CA GLY A 116 -21.11 -0.88 2.59
C GLY A 116 -22.21 -0.04 1.92
N ALA A 117 -22.46 1.15 2.46
CA ALA A 117 -23.44 2.09 1.89
C ALA A 117 -23.10 2.49 0.45
N VAL A 118 -21.81 2.52 0.12
CA VAL A 118 -21.28 2.70 -1.23
C VAL A 118 -20.61 1.40 -1.66
N SER A 119 -20.83 1.02 -2.92
CA SER A 119 -20.21 -0.16 -3.52
C SER A 119 -19.51 0.18 -4.83
N GLY A 120 -18.39 -0.48 -5.09
CA GLY A 120 -17.59 -0.31 -6.30
C GLY A 120 -16.37 -1.22 -6.25
N ASN A 121 -15.80 -1.54 -7.40
CA ASN A 121 -14.52 -2.23 -7.44
C ASN A 121 -13.75 -1.89 -8.73
N ALA A 122 -12.44 -2.04 -8.68
CA ALA A 122 -11.59 -2.01 -9.86
C ALA A 122 -10.33 -2.85 -9.63
N ASN A 123 -9.73 -3.32 -10.72
CA ASN A 123 -8.47 -4.04 -10.69
C ASN A 123 -7.30 -3.05 -10.66
N PHE A 124 -6.35 -3.29 -9.75
CA PHE A 124 -5.13 -2.51 -9.60
C PHE A 124 -3.91 -3.41 -9.78
N ASP A 125 -3.03 -3.06 -10.72
CA ASP A 125 -1.79 -3.77 -11.03
C ASP A 125 -0.52 -2.90 -10.85
N GLY A 126 -0.69 -1.64 -10.44
CA GLY A 126 0.42 -0.71 -10.21
C GLY A 126 1.01 -0.07 -11.48
N SER A 127 0.45 -0.30 -12.67
CA SER A 127 0.96 0.33 -13.91
C SER A 127 0.63 1.82 -13.98
N GLY A 128 -0.35 2.30 -13.21
CA GLY A 128 -0.79 3.68 -13.17
C GLY A 128 -1.98 3.91 -12.25
N ASN A 129 -2.56 5.10 -12.33
CA ASN A 129 -3.76 5.46 -11.58
C ASN A 129 -4.98 4.68 -12.09
N ILE A 130 -5.90 4.36 -11.18
CA ILE A 130 -7.19 3.73 -11.50
C ILE A 130 -8.35 4.58 -10.96
N ASN A 131 -9.50 4.48 -11.61
CA ASN A 131 -10.76 5.00 -11.09
C ASN A 131 -11.60 3.84 -10.56
N ILE A 132 -12.14 3.96 -9.35
CA ILE A 132 -13.16 3.04 -8.83
C ILE A 132 -14.51 3.71 -9.02
N SER A 133 -15.27 3.26 -10.01
CA SER A 133 -16.67 3.67 -10.16
C SER A 133 -17.47 3.14 -8.98
N THR A 134 -18.18 4.04 -8.31
CA THR A 134 -18.98 3.71 -7.13
C THR A 134 -20.45 4.04 -7.34
N SER A 135 -21.31 3.34 -6.63
CA SER A 135 -22.74 3.60 -6.55
C SER A 135 -23.19 3.62 -5.09
N LEU A 136 -24.10 4.53 -4.75
CA LEU A 136 -24.77 4.50 -3.46
C LEU A 136 -25.85 3.41 -3.51
N GLN A 137 -25.74 2.41 -2.64
CA GLN A 137 -26.65 1.25 -2.63
C GLN A 137 -28.00 1.57 -1.97
N ALA A 138 -27.98 2.41 -0.93
CA ALA A 138 -29.18 2.75 -0.17
C ALA A 138 -29.19 4.24 0.21
N GLY A 139 -30.30 4.89 -0.08
CA GLY A 139 -30.55 6.29 0.24
C GLY A 139 -31.95 6.69 -0.21
N ILE A 140 -32.51 7.75 0.37
CA ILE A 140 -33.82 8.27 -0.04
C ILE A 140 -33.69 8.90 -1.44
N GLY A 141 -34.48 8.44 -2.40
CA GLY A 141 -34.53 8.99 -3.76
C GLY A 141 -33.44 8.47 -4.71
N VAL A 142 -32.55 7.57 -4.27
CA VAL A 142 -31.48 7.03 -5.13
C VAL A 142 -32.00 5.88 -5.99
N ASN A 143 -32.02 6.10 -7.31
CA ASN A 143 -32.59 5.17 -8.29
C ASN A 143 -34.03 4.78 -7.90
N GLN A 144 -34.83 5.79 -7.57
CA GLN A 144 -36.25 5.71 -7.24
C GLN A 144 -37.00 6.75 -8.06
N SER A 145 -38.30 6.57 -8.27
CA SER A 145 -39.15 7.50 -9.01
C SER A 145 -40.36 7.93 -8.20
N PHE A 146 -40.94 9.09 -8.53
CA PHE A 146 -42.22 9.50 -7.97
C PHE A 146 -43.34 8.62 -8.54
N ASN A 147 -44.06 7.94 -7.66
CA ASN A 147 -45.21 7.12 -8.02
C ASN A 147 -46.46 7.73 -7.37
N ASP A 148 -47.38 8.23 -8.19
CA ASP A 148 -48.69 8.68 -7.71
C ASP A 148 -49.60 7.46 -7.54
N LEU A 149 -49.85 7.12 -6.28
CA LEU A 149 -50.59 5.94 -5.87
C LEU A 149 -51.96 6.30 -5.27
N THR A 150 -52.40 7.56 -5.43
CA THR A 150 -53.65 8.08 -4.85
C THR A 150 -54.85 7.17 -5.13
N ALA A 151 -55.00 6.69 -6.37
CA ALA A 151 -56.13 5.83 -6.74
C ALA A 151 -56.04 4.39 -6.20
N SER A 152 -54.85 3.94 -5.78
CA SER A 152 -54.59 2.57 -5.33
C SER A 152 -54.53 2.42 -3.81
N ARG A 153 -54.39 3.53 -3.09
CA ARG A 153 -54.22 3.56 -1.63
C ARG A 153 -55.54 3.86 -0.96
N VAL A 154 -55.87 3.04 0.02
CA VAL A 154 -57.12 3.06 0.78
C VAL A 154 -56.85 3.47 2.23
N SER A 155 -57.75 4.29 2.78
CA SER A 155 -57.76 4.73 4.19
C SER A 155 -57.85 3.53 5.14
N GLY A 156 -57.07 3.53 6.22
CA GLY A 156 -57.05 2.49 7.25
C GLY A 156 -56.36 1.18 6.87
N VAL A 157 -55.80 1.08 5.66
CA VAL A 157 -55.04 -0.11 5.23
C VAL A 157 -53.56 0.03 5.60
N VAL A 158 -53.01 -1.02 6.21
CA VAL A 158 -51.58 -1.11 6.53
C VAL A 158 -50.80 -1.57 5.29
N TYR A 159 -49.83 -0.77 4.88
CA TYR A 159 -48.87 -1.10 3.83
C TYR A 159 -47.50 -1.40 4.44
N THR A 160 -46.69 -2.21 3.78
CA THR A 160 -45.29 -2.47 4.17
C THR A 160 -44.36 -2.10 3.04
N ASN A 161 -43.29 -1.38 3.36
CA ASN A 161 -42.24 -1.11 2.39
C ASN A 161 -41.36 -2.35 2.20
N ASN A 162 -41.53 -3.06 1.08
CA ASN A 162 -40.72 -4.21 0.70
C ASN A 162 -39.86 -3.94 -0.55
N THR A 163 -39.45 -2.70 -0.77
CA THR A 163 -38.74 -2.28 -2.01
C THR A 163 -37.23 -2.53 -1.98
N GLY A 164 -36.68 -2.94 -0.83
CA GLY A 164 -35.24 -3.00 -0.61
C GLY A 164 -34.60 -1.63 -0.32
N LYS A 165 -35.38 -0.53 -0.36
CA LYS A 165 -34.92 0.85 -0.12
C LYS A 165 -35.93 1.62 0.74
N PRO A 166 -35.55 2.71 1.42
CA PRO A 166 -36.53 3.60 2.04
C PRO A 166 -37.48 4.19 0.99
N ILE A 167 -38.78 4.27 1.31
CA ILE A 167 -39.75 5.05 0.53
C ILE A 167 -39.80 6.45 1.14
N PHE A 168 -39.80 7.52 0.33
CA PHE A 168 -40.21 8.83 0.83
C PHE A 168 -41.69 9.03 0.53
N LEU A 169 -42.50 9.06 1.58
CA LEU A 169 -43.94 9.22 1.46
C LEU A 169 -44.29 10.71 1.48
N ILE A 170 -45.18 11.13 0.59
CA ILE A 170 -45.80 12.47 0.60
C ILE A 170 -47.30 12.27 0.43
N VAL A 171 -48.08 12.61 1.46
CA VAL A 171 -49.52 12.41 1.45
C VAL A 171 -50.23 13.69 1.82
N THR A 172 -51.17 14.10 0.98
CA THR A 172 -52.14 15.16 1.25
C THR A 172 -53.49 14.52 1.55
N ALA A 173 -53.99 14.70 2.76
CA ALA A 173 -55.24 14.11 3.22
C ALA A 173 -55.94 15.02 4.25
N ALA A 174 -57.22 14.76 4.51
CA ALA A 174 -58.00 15.48 5.50
C ALA A 174 -58.78 14.51 6.39
N GLY A 175 -58.91 14.86 7.67
CA GLY A 175 -59.82 14.20 8.60
C GLY A 175 -61.24 14.72 8.43
N SER A 176 -62.09 14.37 9.38
CA SER A 176 -63.43 14.94 9.56
C SER A 176 -63.84 14.77 11.03
N ASN A 177 -65.04 15.22 11.37
CA ASN A 177 -65.62 14.98 12.71
C ASN A 177 -65.83 13.48 13.03
N ASN A 178 -65.89 12.62 12.00
CA ASN A 178 -66.19 11.20 12.13
C ASN A 178 -64.99 10.29 11.83
N THR A 179 -63.96 10.82 11.16
CA THR A 179 -62.75 10.08 10.80
C THR A 179 -61.52 10.93 11.08
N ALA A 180 -60.75 10.56 12.09
CA ALA A 180 -59.48 11.20 12.39
C ALA A 180 -58.49 11.08 11.22
N LEU A 181 -57.70 12.13 10.98
CA LEU A 181 -56.49 12.04 10.16
C LEU A 181 -55.37 11.46 11.03
N VAL A 182 -55.01 10.20 10.78
CA VAL A 182 -53.96 9.50 11.51
C VAL A 182 -52.93 8.96 10.54
N HIS A 183 -51.66 9.31 10.74
CA HIS A 183 -50.54 8.70 10.01
C HIS A 183 -49.70 7.92 11.00
N THR A 184 -49.42 6.66 10.70
CA THR A 184 -48.54 5.81 11.51
C THR A 184 -47.43 5.20 10.65
N VAL A 185 -46.25 5.04 11.24
CA VAL A 185 -45.13 4.30 10.66
C VAL A 185 -44.47 3.47 11.76
N ASP A 186 -44.39 2.16 11.55
CA ASP A 186 -43.83 1.18 12.49
C ASP A 186 -44.39 1.31 13.92
N GLY A 187 -45.70 1.56 14.02
CA GLY A 187 -46.40 1.78 15.29
C GLY A 187 -46.29 3.20 15.87
N TYR A 188 -45.41 4.06 15.34
CA TYR A 188 -45.32 5.46 15.76
C TYR A 188 -46.39 6.31 15.07
N GLN A 189 -47.21 7.01 15.87
CA GLN A 189 -48.21 7.95 15.38
C GLN A 189 -47.57 9.33 15.14
N LEU A 190 -47.53 9.77 13.88
CA LEU A 190 -46.93 11.04 13.48
C LEU A 190 -47.92 12.21 13.57
N ILE A 191 -49.20 11.95 13.32
CA ILE A 191 -50.31 12.90 13.44
C ILE A 191 -51.56 12.15 13.87
N ASN A 192 -52.42 12.82 14.65
CA ASN A 192 -53.77 12.41 14.97
C ASN A 192 -54.61 13.66 15.24
N THR A 193 -55.42 14.04 14.27
CA THR A 193 -56.28 15.23 14.35
C THR A 193 -57.68 14.93 13.83
N ASN A 194 -58.69 15.60 14.40
CA ASN A 194 -60.09 15.49 13.98
C ASN A 194 -60.54 16.76 13.25
N GLU A 195 -59.69 17.31 12.38
CA GLU A 195 -59.98 18.52 11.61
C GLU A 195 -60.26 18.18 10.15
N SER A 196 -61.16 18.94 9.52
CA SER A 196 -61.44 18.83 8.09
C SER A 196 -60.45 19.58 7.20
N ALA A 197 -59.34 20.07 7.77
CA ALA A 197 -58.31 20.77 7.03
C ALA A 197 -57.42 19.77 6.25
N MET A 198 -57.09 20.10 5.00
CA MET A 198 -56.11 19.34 4.23
C MET A 198 -54.71 19.56 4.81
N ARG A 199 -54.00 18.46 5.08
CA ARG A 199 -52.61 18.46 5.54
C ARG A 199 -51.76 17.67 4.58
N THR A 200 -50.57 18.17 4.30
CA THR A 200 -49.52 17.38 3.63
C THR A 200 -48.50 16.96 4.67
N LEU A 201 -48.29 15.65 4.82
CA LEU A 201 -47.21 15.08 5.61
C LEU A 201 -46.22 14.40 4.69
N SER A 202 -44.92 14.56 4.96
CA SER A 202 -43.87 13.83 4.28
C SER A 202 -42.87 13.24 5.26
N TYR A 203 -42.53 11.97 5.05
CA TYR A 203 -41.62 11.23 5.93
C TYR A 203 -41.06 9.99 5.23
N PRO A 204 -39.85 9.53 5.61
CA PRO A 204 -39.32 8.27 5.14
C PRO A 204 -40.03 7.09 5.80
N VAL A 205 -40.23 6.02 5.03
CA VAL A 205 -40.62 4.70 5.51
C VAL A 205 -39.47 3.76 5.16
N PRO A 206 -38.61 3.37 6.12
CA PRO A 206 -37.52 2.43 5.88
C PRO A 206 -37.99 1.10 5.28
N ASN A 207 -37.09 0.37 4.62
CA ASN A 207 -37.42 -0.96 4.13
C ASN A 207 -37.75 -1.90 5.31
N GLY A 208 -38.80 -2.70 5.17
CA GLY A 208 -39.35 -3.56 6.21
C GLY A 208 -40.39 -2.89 7.12
N PHE A 209 -40.48 -1.56 7.11
CA PHE A 209 -41.40 -0.85 8.01
C PHE A 209 -42.81 -0.82 7.41
N SER A 210 -43.80 -0.98 8.28
CA SER A 210 -45.20 -0.81 7.93
C SER A 210 -45.67 0.62 8.17
N TYR A 211 -46.66 1.09 7.41
CA TYR A 211 -47.24 2.41 7.56
C TYR A 211 -48.72 2.39 7.15
N MET A 212 -49.51 3.26 7.75
CA MET A 212 -50.95 3.33 7.54
C MET A 212 -51.41 4.78 7.67
N ILE A 213 -52.35 5.16 6.82
CA ILE A 213 -53.03 6.45 6.90
C ILE A 213 -54.53 6.20 6.99
N THR A 214 -55.13 6.73 8.05
CA THR A 214 -56.59 6.85 8.19
C THR A 214 -56.95 8.31 7.94
N ALA A 215 -57.90 8.54 7.05
CA ALA A 215 -58.40 9.86 6.68
C ALA A 215 -59.83 9.75 6.17
N ALA A 216 -60.58 10.86 6.23
CA ALA A 216 -61.88 10.98 5.57
C ALA A 216 -61.70 11.07 4.05
N THR A 217 -60.70 11.85 3.61
CA THR A 217 -60.36 12.02 2.19
C THR A 217 -58.85 11.94 2.01
N ILE A 218 -58.41 11.15 1.03
CA ILE A 218 -57.02 11.14 0.54
C ILE A 218 -57.01 11.90 -0.79
N ASN A 219 -56.40 13.07 -0.81
CA ASN A 219 -56.34 13.92 -2.00
C ASN A 219 -55.12 13.60 -2.87
N LYS A 220 -54.00 13.21 -2.23
CA LYS A 220 -52.78 12.83 -2.92
C LYS A 220 -51.98 11.84 -2.09
N TRP A 221 -51.44 10.83 -2.75
CA TRP A 221 -50.50 9.88 -2.16
C TRP A 221 -49.37 9.59 -3.13
N ILE A 222 -48.19 10.08 -2.81
CA ILE A 222 -46.99 9.89 -3.63
C ILE A 222 -45.96 9.11 -2.82
N GLU A 223 -45.40 8.08 -3.46
CA GLU A 223 -44.26 7.33 -2.95
C GLU A 223 -43.07 7.53 -3.88
N ILE A 224 -41.96 8.03 -3.35
CA ILE A 224 -40.67 7.94 -4.04
C ILE A 224 -40.11 6.56 -3.75
N ARG A 225 -40.12 5.67 -4.76
CA ARG A 225 -39.77 4.25 -4.62
C ARG A 225 -39.09 3.65 -5.84
#